data_AF-A0A417CDB2-F1
#
_entry.id   AF-A0A417CDB2-F1
#
_cell.length_a   1.000
_cell.length_b   1.000
_cell.length_c   1.000
_cell.angle_alpha   90.00
_cell.angle_beta   90.00
_cell.angle_gamma   90.00
#
_symmetry.space_group_name_H-M   'P 1'
#
loop_
_entity.id
_entity.type
_entity.pdbx_description
1 polymer ?
#
loop_
_entity_poly.entity_id
_entity_poly.type
_entity_poly.pdbx_seq_one_letter_code
_entity_poly.pdbx_strand_id
1 'polypeptide(L)'
;MNKRQKKKVEDKLLIRLRKLHPGKGDFIFVEFDPDKIDIDIVLKYFDAISNAFNNIANFAMVPDGITIKNMNRDRILKYIEKLKELIENER
;
A
#
# COMPACT_ATOMS: atom_id res chain seq x y z
N MET A 1 -1.36 -16.57 -11.00
CA MET A 1 -2.83 -16.34 -11.13
C MET A 1 -3.19 -16.14 -12.59
N ASN A 2 -4.33 -16.66 -13.05
CA ASN A 2 -4.80 -16.36 -14.41
C ASN A 2 -5.42 -14.95 -14.50
N LYS A 3 -5.62 -14.45 -15.74
CA LYS A 3 -6.13 -13.08 -15.98
C LYS A 3 -7.46 -12.79 -15.28
N ARG A 4 -8.36 -13.78 -15.23
CA ARG A 4 -9.68 -13.67 -14.58
C ARG A 4 -9.56 -13.57 -13.06
N GLN A 5 -8.69 -14.36 -12.45
CA GLN A 5 -8.42 -14.33 -11.01
C GLN A 5 -7.81 -12.99 -10.60
N LYS A 6 -6.88 -12.46 -11.41
CA LYS A 6 -6.24 -11.16 -11.16
C LYS A 6 -7.27 -10.04 -11.09
N LYS A 7 -8.11 -9.93 -12.12
CA LYS A 7 -9.20 -8.94 -12.18
C LYS A 7 -10.16 -9.06 -10.99
N LYS A 8 -10.52 -10.30 -10.60
CA LYS A 8 -11.37 -10.53 -9.43
C LYS A 8 -10.76 -10.03 -8.12
N VAL A 9 -9.43 -10.07 -7.98
CA VAL A 9 -8.73 -9.53 -6.82
C VAL A 9 -8.73 -8.00 -6.84
N GLU A 10 -8.43 -7.39 -7.99
CA GLU A 10 -8.50 -5.93 -8.19
C GLU A 10 -9.89 -5.38 -7.85
N ASP A 11 -10.93 -5.95 -8.46
CA ASP A 11 -12.33 -5.52 -8.25
C ASP A 11 -12.71 -5.62 -6.77
N LYS A 12 -12.32 -6.69 -6.08
CA LYS A 12 -12.59 -6.86 -4.65
C LYS A 12 -11.86 -5.84 -3.79
N LEU A 13 -10.61 -5.52 -4.11
CA LEU A 13 -9.82 -4.50 -3.41
C LEU A 13 -10.44 -3.11 -3.57
N LEU A 14 -10.79 -2.73 -4.80
CA LEU A 14 -11.46 -1.45 -5.09
C LEU A 14 -12.80 -1.33 -4.35
N ILE A 15 -13.62 -2.38 -4.34
CA ILE A 15 -14.89 -2.39 -3.59
C ILE A 15 -14.64 -2.21 -2.09
N ARG A 16 -13.63 -2.87 -1.51
CA ARG A 16 -13.31 -2.73 -0.08
C ARG A 16 -12.85 -1.32 0.24
N LEU A 17 -12.00 -0.72 -0.58
CA LEU A 17 -11.51 0.64 -0.38
C LEU A 17 -12.63 1.68 -0.48
N ARG A 18 -13.57 1.53 -1.43
CA ARG A 18 -14.74 2.41 -1.51
C ARG A 18 -15.60 2.37 -0.24
N LYS A 19 -15.69 1.22 0.43
CA LYS A 19 -16.43 1.07 1.70
C LYS A 19 -15.76 1.75 2.88
N LEU A 20 -14.47 2.10 2.77
CA LEU A 20 -13.79 2.93 3.78
C LEU A 20 -14.21 4.41 3.68
N HIS A 21 -14.97 4.78 2.64
CA HIS A 21 -15.39 6.15 2.36
C HIS A 21 -14.23 7.16 2.45
N PRO A 22 -13.10 6.90 1.77
CA PRO A 22 -11.93 7.77 1.90
C PRO A 22 -12.23 9.17 1.38
N GLY A 23 -11.76 10.16 2.13
CA GLY A 23 -11.90 11.57 1.84
C GLY A 23 -10.56 12.24 1.54
N LYS A 24 -10.65 13.46 1.00
CA LYS A 24 -9.48 14.26 0.64
C LYS A 24 -8.59 14.51 1.86
N GLY A 25 -7.33 14.07 1.74
CA GLY A 25 -6.33 14.19 2.79
C GLY A 25 -6.20 12.97 3.71
N ASP A 26 -7.09 11.97 3.57
CA ASP A 26 -6.95 10.71 4.29
C ASP A 26 -5.74 9.92 3.77
N PHE A 27 -5.11 9.18 4.68
CA PHE A 27 -4.04 8.23 4.35
C PHE A 27 -4.55 6.80 4.49
N ILE A 28 -4.47 6.03 3.40
CA ILE A 28 -4.74 4.59 3.41
C ILE A 28 -3.42 3.84 3.42
N PHE A 29 -3.21 3.06 4.48
CA PHE A 29 -2.08 2.15 4.58
C PHE A 29 -2.44 0.77 4.02
N VAL A 30 -1.68 0.32 3.02
CA VAL A 30 -1.80 -1.01 2.43
C VAL A 30 -0.73 -1.88 3.03
N GLU A 31 -1.14 -2.75 3.95
CA GLU A 31 -0.27 -3.72 4.61
C GLU A 31 -0.08 -4.97 3.75
N PHE A 32 1.15 -5.47 3.64
CA PHE A 32 1.46 -6.73 2.94
C PHE A 32 2.46 -7.60 3.69
N ASP A 33 2.27 -8.91 3.58
CA ASP A 33 3.21 -9.91 4.09
C ASP A 33 4.19 -10.30 2.97
N PRO A 34 5.48 -9.94 3.07
CA PRO A 34 6.49 -10.21 2.05
C PRO A 34 6.87 -11.68 1.93
N ASP A 35 6.62 -12.50 2.97
CA ASP A 35 6.87 -13.95 2.91
C ASP A 35 5.75 -14.66 2.12
N LYS A 36 4.57 -14.04 2.03
CA LYS A 36 3.40 -14.60 1.33
C LYS A 36 3.18 -14.03 -0.06
N ILE A 37 3.58 -12.79 -0.30
CA ILE A 37 3.30 -12.10 -1.57
C ILE A 37 4.57 -11.42 -2.06
N ASP A 38 4.96 -11.77 -3.29
CA ASP A 38 6.06 -11.14 -4.01
C ASP A 38 5.82 -9.62 -4.13
N ILE A 39 6.86 -8.84 -3.81
CA ILE A 39 6.80 -7.37 -3.81
C ILE A 39 6.42 -6.79 -5.18
N ASP A 40 6.81 -7.42 -6.30
CA ASP A 40 6.45 -6.97 -7.65
C ASP A 40 4.94 -7.09 -7.87
N ILE A 41 4.33 -8.12 -7.27
CA ILE A 41 2.88 -8.30 -7.30
C ILE A 41 2.22 -7.21 -6.45
N VAL A 42 2.74 -6.93 -5.25
CA VAL A 42 2.20 -5.90 -4.35
C VAL A 42 2.24 -4.53 -5.02
N LEU A 43 3.39 -4.13 -5.57
CA LEU A 43 3.57 -2.86 -6.27
C LEU A 43 2.55 -2.68 -7.40
N LYS A 44 2.34 -3.73 -8.20
CA LYS A 44 1.34 -3.70 -9.29
C LYS A 44 -0.09 -3.42 -8.81
N TYR A 45 -0.48 -4.00 -7.67
CA TYR A 45 -1.81 -3.74 -7.11
C TYR A 45 -1.88 -2.38 -6.41
N PHE A 46 -0.80 -1.97 -5.74
CA PHE A 46 -0.67 -0.66 -5.12
C PHE A 46 -0.84 0.45 -6.17
N ASP A 47 -0.16 0.37 -7.31
CA ASP A 47 -0.29 1.34 -8.40
C ASP A 47 -1.72 1.38 -8.96
N ALA A 48 -2.34 0.22 -9.17
CA ALA A 48 -3.71 0.15 -9.68
C ALA A 48 -4.72 0.82 -8.73
N ILE A 49 -4.51 0.67 -7.43
CA ILE A 49 -5.35 1.26 -6.40
C ILE A 49 -5.07 2.75 -6.24
N SER A 50 -3.80 3.14 -6.08
CA SER A 50 -3.39 4.53 -5.92
C SER A 50 -3.90 5.37 -7.10
N ASN A 51 -3.75 4.90 -8.34
CA ASN A 51 -4.30 5.57 -9.51
C ASN A 51 -5.82 5.70 -9.51
N ALA A 52 -6.55 4.73 -8.96
CA ALA A 52 -8.01 4.77 -8.90
C ALA A 52 -8.55 5.76 -7.86
N PHE A 53 -7.73 6.21 -6.92
CA PHE A 53 -8.09 7.08 -5.81
C PHE A 53 -7.15 8.29 -5.65
N ASN A 54 -6.32 8.58 -6.65
CA ASN A 54 -5.25 9.59 -6.59
C ASN A 54 -5.75 11.02 -6.29
N ASN A 55 -7.01 11.31 -6.61
CA ASN A 55 -7.68 12.56 -6.34
C ASN A 55 -8.56 12.53 -5.08
N ILE A 56 -8.63 11.38 -4.41
CA ILE A 56 -9.48 11.14 -3.24
C ILE A 56 -8.65 11.01 -1.98
N ALA A 57 -7.59 10.19 -1.98
CA ALA A 57 -6.81 9.92 -0.77
C ALA A 57 -5.34 9.65 -1.11
N ASN A 58 -4.50 9.76 -0.08
CA ASN A 58 -3.09 9.41 -0.15
C ASN A 58 -2.90 7.93 0.21
N PHE A 59 -1.91 7.29 -0.40
CA PHE A 59 -1.66 5.87 -0.21
C PHE A 59 -0.22 5.63 0.21
N ALA A 60 -0.02 4.74 1.19
CA ALA A 60 1.28 4.26 1.58
C ALA A 60 1.26 2.74 1.68
N MET A 61 2.26 2.07 1.10
CA MET A 61 2.44 0.63 1.26
C MET A 61 3.31 0.40 2.48
N VAL A 62 2.92 -0.51 3.38
CA VAL A 62 3.71 -0.89 4.57
C VAL A 62 3.88 -2.40 4.64
N PRO A 63 5.06 -2.93 5.01
CA PRO A 63 5.18 -4.35 5.35
C PRO A 63 4.32 -4.67 6.58
N ASP A 64 3.95 -5.93 6.75
CA ASP A 64 3.09 -6.31 7.86
C ASP A 64 3.75 -6.09 9.23
N GLY A 65 2.92 -5.94 10.26
CA GLY A 65 3.40 -5.67 11.61
C GLY A 65 4.37 -6.73 12.14
N ILE A 66 4.31 -7.96 11.62
CA ILE A 66 5.24 -9.04 11.94
C ILE A 66 6.60 -8.80 11.25
N THR A 67 6.58 -8.47 9.96
CA THR A 67 7.76 -8.11 9.19
C THR A 67 8.46 -6.91 9.80
N ILE A 68 7.71 -5.86 10.15
CA ILE A 68 8.27 -4.68 10.82
C ILE A 68 8.91 -5.09 12.15
N LYS A 69 8.29 -5.97 12.95
CA LYS A 69 8.87 -6.48 14.20
C LYS A 69 10.13 -7.32 14.00
N ASN A 70 10.22 -8.02 12.87
CA ASN A 70 11.38 -8.85 12.51
C ASN A 70 12.49 -8.06 11.79
N MET A 71 12.23 -6.82 11.37
CA MET A 71 13.27 -5.92 10.86
C MET A 71 14.15 -5.42 12.00
N ASN A 72 15.45 -5.32 11.75
CA ASN A 72 16.34 -4.66 12.70
C ASN A 72 16.04 -3.14 12.75
N ARG A 73 16.38 -2.52 13.89
CA ARG A 73 16.09 -1.10 14.17
C ARG A 73 16.54 -0.16 13.05
N ASP A 74 17.71 -0.40 12.47
CA ASP A 74 18.28 0.47 11.44
C ASP A 74 17.46 0.44 10.14
N ARG A 75 16.93 -0.73 9.74
CA ARG A 75 16.05 -0.85 8.58
C ARG A 75 14.70 -0.17 8.81
N ILE A 76 14.15 -0.28 10.02
CA ILE A 76 12.90 0.40 10.40
C ILE A 76 13.09 1.92 10.35
N LEU A 77 14.18 2.44 10.94
CA LEU A 77 14.47 3.88 10.94
C LEU A 77 14.63 4.41 9.52
N LYS A 78 15.41 3.72 8.68
CA LYS A 78 15.60 4.10 7.27
C LYS A 78 14.28 4.08 6.48
N TYR A 79 13.42 3.11 6.76
CA TYR A 79 12.09 3.05 6.16
C TYR A 79 11.20 4.23 6.58
N ILE A 80 11.18 4.57 7.88
CA ILE A 80 10.44 5.71 8.42
C ILE A 80 10.96 7.04 7.86
N GLU A 81 12.27 7.22 7.78
CA GLU A 81 12.89 8.44 7.21
C GLU A 81 12.49 8.64 5.75
N LYS A 82 12.49 7.56 4.97
CA LYS A 82 12.08 7.60 3.56
C LYS A 82 10.60 7.90 3.38
N LEU A 83 9.75 7.38 4.26
CA LEU A 83 8.34 7.76 4.31
C LEU A 83 8.16 9.25 4.67
N LYS A 84 8.91 9.76 5.65
CA LYS A 84 8.87 11.19 6.00
C LYS A 84 9.30 12.08 4.83
N GLU A 85 10.38 11.72 4.14
CA GLU A 85 10.87 12.44 2.96
C GLU A 85 9.82 12.47 1.84
N LEU A 86 9.13 11.37 1.58
CA LEU A 86 8.04 11.34 0.59
C LEU A 86 6.88 12.26 0.98
N ILE A 87 6.49 12.26 2.26
CA ILE A 87 5.42 13.12 2.78
C ILE A 87 5.79 14.60 2.71
N GLU A 88 7.05 14.94 2.98
CA GLU A 88 7.54 16.33 2.97
C GLU A 88 7.73 16.87 1.54
N ASN A 89 8.04 16.00 0.58
CA ASN A 89 8.25 16.36 -0.83
C ASN A 89 6.99 16.37 -1.70
N GLU A 90 5.82 15.99 -1.17
CA GLU A 90 4.51 16.14 -1.84
C GLU A 90 3.89 17.55 -1.71
N ARG A 91 4.69 18.57 -1.37
CA ARG A 91 4.27 19.99 -1.29
C ARG A 91 4.49 20.77 -2.58
#